data_AF-X1TS45-F1
#
_entry.id   AF-X1TS45-F1
#
_cell.length_a   1.000
_cell.length_b   1.000
_cell.length_c   1.000
_cell.angle_alpha   90.00
_cell.angle_beta   90.00
_cell.angle_gamma   90.00
#
_symmetry.space_group_name_H-M   'P 1'
#
loop_
_entity.id
_entity.type
_entity.pdbx_description
1 polymer ?
#
loop_
_entity_poly.entity_id
_entity_poly.type
_entity_poly.pdbx_seq_one_letter_code
_entity_poly.pdbx_strand_id
1 'polypeptide(L)'
;RRNEILVLTKLAATAGTADNNARISISRDEDADYITNLKTYAVGLDRELSMFIPVLSELSLNIISDEAAGVDISARYTIWRCRLSNLLRARWGLELPPEREDTIKRVKAGIL
;
A
#
# COMPACT_ATOMS: atom_id res chain seq x y z
N ARG A 1 5.49 -2.65 -12.23
CA ARG A 1 6.26 -2.29 -13.46
C ARG A 1 7.74 -2.25 -13.10
N ARG A 2 8.67 -2.51 -14.02
CA ARG A 2 10.13 -2.55 -13.74
C ARG A 2 10.56 -1.22 -13.09
N ASN A 3 11.20 -1.30 -11.91
CA ASN A 3 11.83 -0.18 -11.17
C ASN A 3 10.88 0.85 -10.52
N GLU A 4 9.64 0.49 -10.23
CA GLU A 4 8.69 1.34 -9.51
C GLU A 4 8.14 0.58 -8.30
N ILE A 5 7.88 1.32 -7.21
CA ILE A 5 7.00 0.86 -6.13
C ILE A 5 5.73 1.67 -6.12
N LEU A 6 4.66 1.05 -5.67
CA LEU A 6 3.43 1.72 -5.33
C LEU A 6 3.46 2.06 -3.84
N VAL A 7 2.92 3.21 -3.47
CA VAL A 7 2.74 3.56 -2.07
C VAL A 7 1.30 4.00 -1.87
N LEU A 8 0.53 3.24 -1.09
CA LEU A 8 -0.77 3.70 -0.61
C LEU A 8 -0.51 4.81 0.40
N THR A 9 -0.93 6.02 0.03
CA THR A 9 -0.65 7.23 0.81
C THR A 9 -1.87 7.75 1.55
N LYS A 10 -3.05 7.51 0.99
CA LYS A 10 -4.30 7.95 1.58
C LYS A 10 -5.41 6.95 1.33
N LEU A 11 -6.29 6.84 2.33
CA LEU A 11 -7.49 6.03 2.28
C LEU A 11 -8.64 6.77 2.95
N ALA A 12 -9.79 6.79 2.28
CA ALA A 12 -11.05 7.27 2.81
C ALA A 12 -12.15 6.30 2.40
N ALA A 13 -13.18 6.18 3.22
CA ALA A 13 -14.36 5.41 2.90
C ALA A 13 -15.61 6.08 3.46
N THR A 14 -16.78 5.69 2.96
CA THR A 14 -18.05 6.01 3.60
C THR A 14 -17.97 5.59 5.06
N ALA A 15 -18.23 6.53 5.97
CA ALA A 15 -18.20 6.25 7.40
C ALA A 15 -19.32 5.26 7.72
N GLY A 16 -18.97 4.06 8.15
CA GLY A 16 -19.93 3.09 8.64
C GLY A 16 -20.56 3.54 9.96
N THR A 17 -21.78 3.07 10.22
CA THR A 17 -22.37 3.12 11.56
C THR A 17 -21.88 1.93 12.39
N ALA A 18 -22.15 1.93 13.70
CA ALA A 18 -21.81 0.81 14.58
C ALA A 18 -22.52 -0.49 14.15
N ASP A 19 -23.72 -0.37 13.58
CA ASP A 19 -24.56 -1.50 13.16
C ASP A 19 -24.05 -2.16 11.86
N ASN A 20 -23.48 -1.37 10.94
CA ASN A 20 -23.05 -1.85 9.63
C ASN A 20 -21.68 -2.53 9.69
N ASN A 21 -20.89 -2.21 10.73
CA ASN A 21 -19.60 -2.80 11.05
C ASN A 21 -18.67 -2.97 9.83
N ALA A 22 -18.69 -1.99 8.93
CA ALA A 22 -17.87 -2.03 7.72
C ALA A 22 -16.38 -1.83 8.07
N ARG A 23 -15.55 -2.74 7.57
CA ARG A 23 -14.12 -2.85 7.84
C ARG A 23 -13.35 -2.92 6.53
N ILE A 24 -12.17 -2.32 6.52
CA ILE A 24 -11.23 -2.42 5.41
C ILE A 24 -10.08 -3.31 5.85
N SER A 25 -9.81 -4.33 5.04
CA SER A 25 -8.57 -5.12 5.11
C SER A 25 -7.64 -4.69 3.97
N ILE A 26 -6.35 -4.61 4.28
CA ILE A 26 -5.28 -4.23 3.35
C ILE A 26 -4.23 -5.33 3.39
N SER A 27 -3.96 -5.91 2.23
CA SER A 27 -2.87 -6.87 2.00
C SER A 27 -1.85 -6.27 1.04
N ARG A 28 -0.57 -6.60 1.22
CA ARG A 28 0.53 -6.14 0.35
C ARG A 28 1.45 -7.31 0.00
N ASP A 29 1.78 -7.47 -1.28
CA ASP A 29 2.73 -8.49 -1.74
C ASP A 29 2.43 -9.87 -1.13
N GLU A 30 3.40 -10.50 -0.44
CA GLU A 30 3.26 -11.78 0.28
C GLU A 30 2.73 -11.62 1.72
N ASP A 31 2.51 -10.38 2.17
CA ASP A 31 2.06 -10.00 3.50
C ASP A 31 0.53 -9.81 3.48
N ALA A 32 -0.16 -10.95 3.48
CA ALA A 32 -1.61 -11.01 3.58
C ALA A 32 -2.06 -10.44 4.93
N ASP A 33 -3.20 -9.73 4.93
CA ASP A 33 -3.81 -9.25 6.17
C ASP A 33 -2.91 -8.29 6.97
N TYR A 34 -2.07 -7.53 6.24
CA TYR A 34 -1.19 -6.51 6.82
C TYR A 34 -1.95 -5.52 7.73
N ILE A 35 -3.19 -5.17 7.36
CA ILE A 35 -4.17 -4.50 8.23
C ILE A 35 -5.50 -5.24 8.13
N THR A 36 -6.02 -5.76 9.24
CA THR A 36 -7.20 -6.67 9.23
C THR A 36 -8.51 -6.09 9.72
N ASN A 37 -8.52 -4.92 10.36
CA ASN A 37 -9.74 -4.39 10.99
C ASN A 37 -9.76 -2.86 11.01
N LEU A 38 -9.46 -2.21 9.87
CA LEU A 38 -9.58 -0.76 9.79
C LEU A 38 -11.06 -0.40 9.74
N LYS A 39 -11.61 0.04 10.87
CA LYS A 39 -13.03 0.35 11.00
C LYS A 39 -13.35 1.64 10.26
N THR A 40 -14.35 1.58 9.40
CA THR A 40 -14.72 2.71 8.53
C THR A 40 -15.27 3.91 9.29
N TYR A 41 -15.80 3.77 10.51
CA TYR A 41 -16.24 4.94 11.30
C TYR A 41 -15.10 5.90 11.66
N ALA A 42 -13.85 5.42 11.66
CA ALA A 42 -12.68 6.24 11.97
C ALA A 42 -12.20 7.06 10.76
N VAL A 43 -12.74 6.77 9.58
CA VAL A 43 -12.44 7.45 8.32
C VAL A 43 -13.73 8.01 7.74
N GLY A 44 -13.63 9.05 6.91
CA GLY A 44 -14.78 9.60 6.23
C GLY A 44 -14.38 10.04 4.84
N LEU A 45 -15.33 10.19 3.93
CA LEU A 45 -15.04 10.73 2.60
C LEU A 45 -14.43 12.14 2.66
N ASP A 46 -14.72 12.88 3.73
CA ASP A 46 -14.17 14.21 4.02
C ASP A 46 -12.88 14.17 4.86
N ARG A 47 -12.53 12.99 5.40
CA ARG A 47 -11.38 12.79 6.31
C ARG A 47 -10.55 11.61 5.85
N GLU A 48 -9.57 11.92 5.01
CA GLU A 48 -8.62 10.94 4.49
C GLU A 48 -7.62 10.53 5.58
N LEU A 49 -7.47 9.23 5.81
CA LEU A 49 -6.39 8.68 6.63
C LEU A 49 -5.10 8.73 5.82
N SER A 50 -4.12 9.49 6.30
CA SER A 50 -2.78 9.49 5.72
C SER A 50 -2.00 8.27 6.22
N MET A 51 -1.41 7.52 5.30
CA MET A 51 -0.65 6.31 5.60
C MET A 51 0.55 6.17 4.66
N PHE A 52 1.44 5.23 4.95
CA PHE A 52 2.58 4.93 4.09
C PHE A 52 2.73 3.42 3.99
N ILE A 53 2.02 2.80 3.03
CA ILE A 53 2.13 1.37 2.77
C ILE A 53 2.81 1.18 1.42
N PRO A 54 4.13 0.90 1.40
CA PRO A 54 4.85 0.58 0.19
C PRO A 54 4.54 -0.85 -0.27
N VAL A 55 4.46 -1.03 -1.59
CA VAL A 55 4.11 -2.28 -2.27
C VAL A 55 4.96 -2.45 -3.52
N LEU A 56 5.52 -3.65 -3.70
CA LEU A 56 6.42 -3.98 -4.82
C LEU A 56 5.67 -4.53 -6.03
N SER A 57 4.67 -5.37 -5.79
CA SER A 57 4.00 -6.19 -6.80
C SER A 57 2.47 -6.08 -6.74
N GLU A 58 1.86 -6.26 -5.57
CA GLU A 58 0.40 -6.35 -5.46
C GLU A 58 -0.15 -5.67 -4.20
N LEU A 59 -1.16 -4.80 -4.37
CA LEU A 59 -1.93 -4.19 -3.28
C LEU A 59 -3.37 -4.67 -3.41
N SER A 60 -3.89 -5.29 -2.36
CA SER A 60 -5.27 -5.75 -2.30
C SER A 60 -6.03 -5.01 -1.20
N LEU A 61 -7.15 -4.40 -1.59
CA LEU A 61 -8.05 -3.67 -0.69
C LEU A 61 -9.38 -4.40 -0.64
N ASN A 62 -9.72 -4.92 0.53
CA ASN A 62 -10.95 -5.67 0.77
C ASN A 62 -11.87 -4.89 1.69
N ILE A 63 -13.15 -4.81 1.36
CA ILE A 63 -14.19 -4.24 2.21
C ILE A 63 -15.05 -5.39 2.70
N ILE A 64 -15.19 -5.49 4.02
CA ILE A 64 -15.98 -6.52 4.70
C ILE A 64 -17.07 -5.78 5.48
N SER A 65 -18.33 -6.13 5.28
CA SER A 65 -19.47 -5.54 5.98
C SER A 65 -20.43 -6.63 6.45
N ASP A 66 -21.05 -6.43 7.60
CA ASP A 66 -22.04 -7.35 8.17
C ASP A 66 -23.49 -7.02 7.71
N GLU A 67 -23.66 -5.93 6.96
CA GLU A 67 -24.96 -5.46 6.47
C GLU A 67 -25.44 -6.23 5.22
N ALA A 68 -26.76 -6.34 5.05
CA ALA A 68 -27.38 -6.95 3.89
C ALA A 68 -27.12 -6.14 2.60
N ALA A 69 -27.02 -6.83 1.46
CA ALA A 69 -26.78 -6.22 0.15
C ALA A 69 -27.78 -5.08 -0.13
N GLY A 70 -27.27 -3.85 -0.30
CA GLY A 70 -28.10 -2.67 -0.57
C GLY A 70 -27.54 -1.34 -0.10
N VAL A 71 -26.46 -1.32 0.69
CA VAL A 71 -25.78 -0.09 1.12
C VAL A 71 -24.53 0.17 0.27
N ASP A 72 -24.50 1.32 -0.39
CA ASP A 72 -23.36 1.75 -1.20
C ASP A 72 -22.18 2.18 -0.33
N ILE A 73 -21.17 1.32 -0.20
CA ILE A 73 -19.90 1.66 0.44
C ILE A 73 -18.94 2.20 -0.62
N SER A 74 -18.68 3.51 -0.58
CA SER A 74 -17.71 4.16 -1.44
C SER A 74 -16.34 4.22 -0.76
N ALA A 75 -15.28 3.88 -1.49
CA ALA A 75 -13.90 4.02 -1.03
C ALA A 75 -13.09 4.88 -2.00
N ARG A 76 -12.23 5.75 -1.45
CA ARG A 76 -11.27 6.56 -2.18
C ARG A 76 -9.87 6.24 -1.68
N TYR A 77 -8.96 5.97 -2.60
CA TYR A 77 -7.56 5.71 -2.28
C TYR A 77 -6.66 6.59 -3.14
N THR A 78 -5.50 6.94 -2.59
CA THR A 78 -4.43 7.62 -3.33
C THR A 78 -3.17 6.77 -3.32
N ILE A 79 -2.68 6.45 -4.51
CA ILE A 79 -1.46 5.67 -4.69
C ILE A 79 -0.41 6.55 -5.35
N TRP A 80 0.75 6.65 -4.72
CA TRP A 80 1.93 7.24 -5.36
C TRP A 80 2.68 6.18 -6.14
N ARG A 81 3.18 6.59 -7.30
CA ARG A 81 4.10 5.79 -8.11
C ARG A 81 5.49 6.35 -7.94
N CYS A 82 6.30 5.65 -7.17
CA CYS A 82 7.63 6.11 -6.82
C CYS A 82 8.65 5.34 -7.68
N ARG A 83 9.41 6.08 -8.49
CA ARG A 83 10.53 5.49 -9.22
C ARG A 83 11.66 5.20 -8.25
N LEU A 84 12.18 3.98 -8.31
CA LEU A 84 13.26 3.59 -7.44
C LEU A 84 14.59 4.19 -7.88
N SER A 85 15.31 4.75 -6.92
CA SER A 85 16.70 5.15 -7.13
C SER A 85 17.56 3.91 -7.39
N ASN A 86 18.70 4.09 -8.04
CA ASN A 86 19.62 2.98 -8.30
C ASN A 86 20.12 2.33 -6.99
N LEU A 87 20.21 3.09 -5.90
CA LEU A 87 20.55 2.58 -4.57
C LEU A 87 19.46 1.64 -4.02
N LEU A 88 18.20 2.06 -4.06
CA LEU A 88 17.09 1.23 -3.59
C LEU A 88 16.91 -0.01 -4.47
N ARG A 89 17.11 0.12 -5.79
CA ARG A 89 17.13 -1.02 -6.72
C ARG A 89 18.24 -2.01 -6.35
N ALA A 90 19.47 -1.53 -6.12
CA ALA A 90 20.58 -2.37 -5.68
C ALA A 90 20.27 -3.09 -4.36
N ARG A 91 19.67 -2.37 -3.40
CA ARG A 91 19.34 -2.92 -2.07
C ARG A 91 18.30 -4.03 -2.14
N TRP A 92 17.30 -3.90 -3.00
CA TRP A 92 16.23 -4.89 -3.17
C TRP A 92 16.53 -5.91 -4.27
N GLY A 93 17.78 -6.01 -4.73
CA GLY A 93 18.18 -7.00 -5.74
C GLY A 93 17.50 -6.83 -7.10
N LEU A 94 16.95 -5.64 -7.37
CA LEU A 94 16.32 -5.33 -8.64
C LEU A 94 17.38 -5.07 -9.71
N GLU A 95 17.07 -5.46 -10.94
CA GLU A 95 17.96 -5.36 -12.07
C GLU A 95 18.46 -3.92 -12.27
N LEU A 96 19.78 -3.77 -12.37
CA LEU A 96 20.47 -2.52 -12.65
C LEU A 96 21.24 -2.65 -13.96
N PRO A 97 21.47 -1.52 -14.67
CA PRO A 97 22.36 -1.53 -15.81
C PRO A 97 23.76 -2.02 -15.41
N PRO A 98 24.49 -2.74 -16.29
CA PRO A 98 25.79 -3.34 -15.97
C PRO A 98 26.84 -2.29 -15.54
N GLU A 99 26.75 -1.06 -16.05
CA GLU A 99 27.58 0.08 -15.66
C GLU A 99 27.46 0.48 -14.17
N ARG A 100 26.49 -0.09 -13.43
CA ARG A 100 26.23 0.19 -12.00
C ARG A 100 26.67 -0.95 -11.07
N GLU A 101 27.50 -1.88 -11.54
CA GLU A 101 28.00 -3.00 -10.73
C GLU A 101 28.73 -2.52 -9.45
N ASP A 102 29.48 -1.42 -9.54
CA ASP A 102 30.15 -0.81 -8.37
C ASP A 102 29.14 -0.39 -7.28
N THR A 103 27.99 0.17 -7.68
CA THR A 103 26.93 0.55 -6.74
C THR A 103 26.38 -0.68 -6.02
N ILE A 104 26.20 -1.80 -6.74
CA ILE A 104 25.74 -3.07 -6.14
C ILE A 104 26.74 -3.58 -5.11
N LYS A 105 28.04 -3.59 -5.45
CA LYS A 105 29.12 -4.05 -4.56
C LYS A 105 29.15 -3.23 -3.27
N ARG A 106 29.09 -1.90 -3.38
CA ARG A 106 29.10 -0.99 -2.23
C ARG A 106 27.88 -1.15 -1.33
N VAL A 107 26.69 -1.30 -1.91
CA VAL A 107 25.46 -1.55 -1.13
C VAL A 107 25.53 -2.90 -0.40
N LYS A 108 26.03 -3.95 -1.06
CA LYS A 108 26.23 -5.28 -0.44
C LYS A 108 27.29 -5.26 0.67
N ALA A 109 28.33 -4.44 0.50
CA ALA A 109 29.39 -4.27 1.48
C ALA A 109 29.01 -3.31 2.64
N GLY A 110 27.83 -2.67 2.59
CA GLY A 110 27.34 -1.81 3.68
C GLY A 110 28.09 -0.48 3.84
N ILE A 111 28.76 -0.02 2.77
CA ILE A 111 29.67 1.15 2.77
C ILE A 111 29.08 2.36 2.03
N LEU A 112 27.75 2.41 1.87
CA LEU A 112 26.99 3.48 1.22
C LEU A 112 25.83 3.96 2.10
#